data_AF-A0A920JGE3-F1
#
_entry.id   AF-A0A920JGE3-F1
#
_cell.length_a   1.000
_cell.length_b   1.000
_cell.length_c   1.000
_cell.angle_alpha   90.00
_cell.angle_beta   90.00
_cell.angle_gamma   90.00
#
_symmetry.space_group_name_H-M   'P 1'
#
loop_
_entity.id
_entity.type
_entity.pdbx_description
1 polymer ?
#
loop_
_entity_poly.entity_id
_entity_poly.type
_entity_poly.pdbx_seq_one_letter_code
_entity_poly.pdbx_strand_id
1 'polypeptide(L)'
;MGIYLYYEEIFNFYITFVFLWRSFRIAANLTTIESNETSQQSESNETSQQSESNEVTEKEEELIDHMTLVDYPAKLYFAGDIPTEVHGRVEYAFSIIQEKLGKYPVEIYFVGTDESEKDKLSNLFCTNREEAGNFDSNDLRFNFQDFDDCMNFIDERYFSEYLRSGLETEQRGYQASGNKGHNGQFEQRYHLLVWSKPIGFEVENGEGYNIEFRGVFHEYWHVFQMAHMDFYNCSDKNVRSTCNFDFDSIDYLVGGTWLQEGTAVFKEITILHEQIKLGNLKNTQGDIFQDFNNQYFDGQRAMEQCPGMSIRDIKYSDPCSQAVYGWGAWAAAYLTHKVNDPYVFENVYYPELKKLGDPELVFANTFGMTRDEFFADFDSWIYLSEDERKIVIPTVEENTGRLYYP
;
A
#
# COMPACT_ATOMS: atom_id res chain seq x y z
N MET A 1 -1.73 36.33 12.83
CA MET A 1 -1.58 35.39 13.97
C MET A 1 -2.81 34.50 13.94
N GLY A 2 -2.69 33.28 13.40
CA GLY A 2 -3.81 32.33 13.24
C GLY A 2 -4.10 31.93 11.79
N ILE A 3 -3.26 31.06 11.19
CA ILE A 3 -3.55 30.27 9.95
C ILE A 3 -2.92 28.83 10.02
N TYR A 4 -2.21 28.43 11.09
CA TYR A 4 -1.33 27.24 11.06
C TYR A 4 -1.75 26.10 12.01
N LEU A 5 -3.03 25.72 12.05
CA LEU A 5 -3.51 24.61 12.90
C LEU A 5 -4.32 23.54 12.15
N TYR A 6 -4.36 23.54 10.81
CA TYR A 6 -5.30 22.72 10.05
C TYR A 6 -4.76 21.43 9.42
N TYR A 7 -3.48 21.09 9.61
CA TYR A 7 -2.89 19.87 9.03
C TYR A 7 -2.85 18.68 10.00
N GLU A 8 -3.18 18.85 11.27
CA GLU A 8 -2.95 17.83 12.30
C GLU A 8 -4.07 16.79 12.48
N GLU A 9 -5.27 16.96 11.91
CA GLU A 9 -6.38 16.04 12.21
C GLU A 9 -6.79 15.12 11.04
N ILE A 10 -6.24 15.30 9.84
CA ILE A 10 -6.72 14.60 8.62
C ILE A 10 -5.93 13.31 8.33
N PHE A 11 -4.69 13.20 8.80
CA PHE A 11 -3.88 11.98 8.71
C PHE A 11 -4.01 11.06 9.95
N ASN A 12 -4.77 11.50 10.96
CA ASN A 12 -4.40 11.23 12.36
C ASN A 12 -5.09 10.02 13.02
N PHE A 13 -5.67 9.08 12.28
CA PHE A 13 -6.19 7.86 12.90
C PHE A 13 -6.48 6.80 11.80
N TYR A 14 -6.06 5.54 12.02
CA TYR A 14 -6.51 4.32 11.30
C TYR A 14 -5.71 3.77 10.10
N ILE A 15 -4.38 3.69 10.17
CA ILE A 15 -3.61 2.63 9.44
C ILE A 15 -3.29 1.43 10.36
N THR A 16 -3.61 1.53 11.65
CA THR A 16 -3.09 0.63 12.71
C THR A 16 -3.79 -0.73 12.88
N PHE A 17 -4.90 -1.04 12.20
CA PHE A 17 -5.70 -2.23 12.54
C PHE A 17 -5.40 -3.52 11.76
N VAL A 18 -4.66 -3.46 10.65
CA VAL A 18 -4.55 -4.61 9.73
C VAL A 18 -3.68 -5.77 10.28
N PHE A 19 -2.61 -5.49 11.03
CA PHE A 19 -1.63 -6.52 11.41
C PHE A 19 -1.83 -7.15 12.79
N LEU A 20 -2.45 -6.46 13.75
CA LEU A 20 -2.40 -6.85 15.17
C LEU A 20 -3.34 -8.01 15.59
N TRP A 21 -4.38 -8.33 14.82
CA TRP A 21 -5.43 -9.24 15.31
C TRP A 21 -5.30 -10.72 14.88
N ARG A 22 -4.44 -11.08 13.91
CA ARG A 22 -4.27 -12.49 13.49
C ARG A 22 -3.46 -13.33 14.47
N SER A 23 -2.57 -12.74 15.27
CA SER A 23 -1.78 -13.47 16.28
C SER A 23 -2.64 -14.07 17.41
N PHE A 24 -3.86 -13.56 17.65
CA PHE A 24 -4.73 -14.05 18.74
C PHE A 24 -5.50 -15.34 18.42
N ARG A 25 -5.72 -15.71 17.14
CA ARG A 25 -6.48 -16.94 16.80
C ARG A 25 -5.64 -18.22 16.84
N ILE A 26 -4.31 -18.13 16.71
CA ILE A 26 -3.43 -19.32 16.71
C ILE A 26 -3.32 -19.94 18.11
N ALA A 27 -3.48 -19.15 19.18
CA ALA A 27 -3.39 -19.64 20.56
C ALA A 27 -4.64 -20.43 21.04
N ALA A 28 -5.78 -20.36 20.33
CA ALA A 28 -7.04 -20.90 20.81
C ALA A 28 -7.36 -22.34 20.35
N ASN A 29 -6.60 -22.92 19.41
CA ASN A 29 -6.91 -24.23 18.81
C ASN A 29 -5.87 -25.34 19.05
N LEU A 30 -4.96 -25.16 20.01
CA LEU A 30 -3.99 -26.19 20.41
C LEU A 30 -4.34 -26.80 21.78
N THR A 31 -5.46 -27.52 21.84
CA THR A 31 -5.63 -28.59 22.84
C THR A 31 -6.51 -29.69 22.28
N THR A 32 -6.12 -30.93 22.58
CA THR A 32 -6.79 -32.23 22.36
C THR A 32 -6.75 -32.80 20.94
N ILE A 33 -5.69 -33.57 20.65
CA ILE A 33 -5.83 -34.87 19.95
C ILE A 33 -4.92 -35.89 20.65
N GLU A 34 -5.53 -36.84 21.35
CA GLU A 34 -4.90 -38.03 21.88
C GLU A 34 -4.72 -39.09 20.77
N SER A 35 -3.61 -39.81 20.91
CA SER A 35 -3.15 -40.93 20.11
C SER A 35 -4.13 -42.10 20.02
N ASN A 36 -4.21 -42.75 18.85
CA ASN A 36 -4.09 -44.21 18.78
C ASN A 36 -3.68 -44.68 17.38
N GLU A 37 -2.54 -45.37 17.34
CA GLU A 37 -2.07 -46.19 16.22
C GLU A 37 -2.89 -47.49 16.13
N THR A 38 -3.19 -47.97 14.91
CA THR A 38 -3.01 -49.40 14.59
C THR A 38 -2.93 -49.65 13.08
N SER A 39 -1.90 -50.40 12.72
CA SER A 39 -1.57 -51.00 11.42
C SER A 39 -2.46 -52.20 11.06
N GLN A 40 -2.75 -52.43 9.77
CA GLN A 40 -2.29 -53.61 9.00
C GLN A 40 -2.99 -53.81 7.62
N GLN A 41 -2.13 -54.00 6.61
CA GLN A 41 -2.13 -54.98 5.50
C GLN A 41 -3.31 -55.16 4.52
N SER A 42 -2.98 -54.86 3.25
CA SER A 42 -3.15 -55.63 1.99
C SER A 42 -4.44 -56.40 1.67
N GLU A 43 -4.99 -56.15 0.48
CA GLU A 43 -5.11 -57.17 -0.58
C GLU A 43 -5.50 -56.54 -1.94
N SER A 44 -4.99 -57.15 -3.00
CA SER A 44 -5.18 -56.86 -4.42
C SER A 44 -6.56 -57.27 -4.95
N ASN A 45 -7.06 -56.57 -5.96
CA ASN A 45 -7.74 -57.20 -7.11
C ASN A 45 -7.79 -56.28 -8.32
N GLU A 46 -7.33 -56.79 -9.46
CA GLU A 46 -7.56 -56.26 -10.80
C GLU A 46 -9.05 -56.38 -11.16
N THR A 47 -9.63 -55.38 -11.82
CA THR A 47 -10.45 -55.61 -13.02
C THR A 47 -10.50 -54.33 -13.87
N SER A 48 -10.29 -54.53 -15.16
CA SER A 48 -10.33 -53.57 -16.26
C SER A 48 -11.67 -52.84 -16.39
N GLN A 49 -11.62 -51.55 -16.77
CA GLN A 49 -12.56 -50.98 -17.74
C GLN A 49 -12.04 -49.64 -18.30
N GLN A 50 -12.17 -49.53 -19.62
CA GLN A 50 -11.87 -48.40 -20.51
C GLN A 50 -12.05 -47.02 -19.87
N SER A 51 -11.01 -46.20 -19.88
CA SER A 51 -11.16 -44.74 -19.82
C SER A 51 -11.09 -44.17 -21.23
N GLU A 52 -12.23 -43.63 -21.68
CA GLU A 52 -12.27 -42.67 -22.77
C GLU A 52 -11.35 -41.50 -22.41
N SER A 53 -10.42 -41.21 -23.31
CA SER A 53 -9.58 -40.01 -23.26
C SER A 53 -10.46 -38.78 -23.49
N ASN A 54 -10.99 -38.22 -22.40
CA ASN A 54 -11.41 -36.83 -22.39
C ASN A 54 -10.14 -35.99 -22.26
N GLU A 55 -9.58 -35.64 -23.40
CA GLU A 55 -8.58 -34.59 -23.54
C GLU A 55 -9.30 -33.25 -23.24
N VAL A 56 -9.49 -32.97 -21.95
CA VAL A 56 -9.85 -31.64 -21.49
C VAL A 56 -8.62 -30.79 -21.76
N THR A 57 -8.71 -29.98 -22.81
CA THR A 57 -7.78 -28.88 -23.04
C THR A 57 -8.04 -27.87 -21.93
N GLU A 58 -7.40 -28.07 -20.77
CA GLU A 58 -7.23 -27.02 -19.78
C GLU A 58 -6.52 -25.88 -20.51
N LYS A 59 -7.28 -24.85 -20.87
CA LYS A 59 -6.68 -23.54 -21.03
C LYS A 59 -6.11 -23.23 -19.66
N GLU A 60 -4.80 -23.36 -19.50
CA GLU A 60 -4.07 -22.68 -18.44
C GLU A 60 -4.44 -21.20 -18.57
N GLU A 61 -5.43 -20.75 -17.80
CA GLU A 61 -5.69 -19.33 -17.62
C GLU A 61 -4.40 -18.76 -17.07
N GLU A 62 -3.79 -17.87 -17.85
CA GLU A 62 -2.57 -17.19 -17.48
C GLU A 62 -2.80 -16.55 -16.12
N LEU A 63 -2.04 -17.06 -15.18
CA LEU A 63 -2.35 -16.96 -13.78
C LEU A 63 -1.87 -15.59 -13.28
N ILE A 64 -2.71 -14.56 -13.40
CA ILE A 64 -2.34 -13.20 -13.02
C ILE A 64 -2.04 -13.15 -11.52
N ASP A 65 -0.83 -12.72 -11.17
CA ASP A 65 -0.34 -12.52 -9.81
C ASP A 65 -0.22 -11.02 -9.51
N HIS A 66 -0.30 -10.63 -8.24
CA HIS A 66 -0.19 -9.24 -7.80
C HIS A 66 1.12 -8.56 -8.29
N MET A 67 2.18 -9.35 -8.45
CA MET A 67 3.49 -8.90 -8.96
C MET A 67 3.53 -8.70 -10.49
N THR A 68 2.51 -9.12 -11.22
CA THR A 68 2.51 -9.18 -12.69
C THR A 68 2.07 -7.84 -13.27
N LEU A 69 2.85 -7.33 -14.24
CA LEU A 69 2.41 -6.19 -15.02
C LEU A 69 1.24 -6.59 -15.92
N VAL A 70 0.18 -5.77 -15.90
CA VAL A 70 -1.01 -5.97 -16.73
C VAL A 70 -1.16 -4.84 -17.74
N ASP A 71 -1.97 -5.04 -18.79
CA ASP A 71 -2.21 -4.02 -19.82
C ASP A 71 -3.43 -3.13 -19.55
N TYR A 72 -4.32 -3.57 -18.64
CA TYR A 72 -5.51 -2.85 -18.20
C TYR A 72 -5.26 -1.97 -16.97
N PRO A 73 -5.93 -0.81 -16.84
CA PRO A 73 -5.83 0.04 -15.66
C PRO A 73 -6.52 -0.59 -14.44
N ALA A 74 -6.23 -0.09 -13.25
CA ALA A 74 -6.94 -0.41 -12.01
C ALA A 74 -8.46 -0.32 -12.19
N LYS A 75 -9.19 -1.30 -11.66
CA LYS A 75 -10.66 -1.31 -11.68
C LYS A 75 -11.19 -0.40 -10.59
N LEU A 76 -12.00 0.59 -10.96
CA LEU A 76 -12.55 1.57 -10.03
C LEU A 76 -14.04 1.32 -9.80
N TYR A 77 -14.45 1.27 -8.54
CA TYR A 77 -15.82 1.07 -8.10
C TYR A 77 -16.22 2.22 -7.19
N PHE A 78 -17.37 2.85 -7.46
CA PHE A 78 -17.83 4.04 -6.76
C PHE A 78 -19.19 3.79 -6.11
N ALA A 79 -19.36 4.26 -4.88
CA ALA A 79 -20.68 4.41 -4.28
C ALA A 79 -21.54 5.40 -5.09
N GLY A 80 -22.86 5.18 -5.16
CA GLY A 80 -23.75 5.94 -6.05
C GLY A 80 -23.95 7.41 -5.67
N ASP A 81 -23.54 7.82 -4.48
CA ASP A 81 -23.56 9.20 -3.99
C ASP A 81 -22.28 9.99 -4.35
N ILE A 82 -21.32 9.37 -5.05
CA ILE A 82 -20.14 10.06 -5.58
C ILE A 82 -20.47 10.67 -6.96
N PRO A 83 -20.23 11.99 -7.16
CA PRO A 83 -20.53 12.64 -8.44
C PRO A 83 -19.69 12.10 -9.61
N THR A 84 -20.28 12.01 -10.80
CA THR A 84 -19.60 11.46 -11.99
C THR A 84 -18.36 12.27 -12.40
N GLU A 85 -18.34 13.57 -12.18
CA GLU A 85 -17.15 14.41 -12.42
C GLU A 85 -15.95 14.02 -11.54
N VAL A 86 -16.20 13.45 -10.36
CA VAL A 86 -15.14 12.95 -9.47
C VAL A 86 -14.50 11.70 -10.06
N HIS A 87 -15.28 10.83 -10.72
CA HIS A 87 -14.78 9.60 -11.33
C HIS A 87 -13.66 9.91 -12.34
N GLY A 88 -13.90 10.87 -13.26
CA GLY A 88 -12.91 11.25 -14.26
C GLY A 88 -11.63 11.86 -13.67
N ARG A 89 -11.73 12.55 -12.53
CA ARG A 89 -10.57 13.14 -11.82
C ARG A 89 -9.75 12.05 -11.12
N VAL A 90 -10.42 11.09 -10.50
CA VAL A 90 -9.79 9.88 -9.92
C VAL A 90 -9.09 9.07 -11.02
N GLU A 91 -9.79 8.77 -12.12
CA GLU A 91 -9.23 8.05 -13.27
C GLU A 91 -7.96 8.71 -13.79
N TYR A 92 -7.97 10.04 -13.91
CA TYR A 92 -6.81 10.82 -14.33
C TYR A 92 -5.66 10.76 -13.30
N ALA A 93 -5.94 10.86 -12.01
CA ALA A 93 -4.92 10.74 -10.97
C ALA A 93 -4.23 9.37 -11.01
N PHE A 94 -5.02 8.28 -11.11
CA PHE A 94 -4.48 6.93 -11.23
C PHE A 94 -3.77 6.70 -12.57
N SER A 95 -4.18 7.35 -13.67
CA SER A 95 -3.49 7.18 -14.96
C SER A 95 -2.06 7.72 -14.89
N ILE A 96 -1.83 8.87 -14.24
CA ILE A 96 -0.50 9.46 -14.07
C ILE A 96 0.45 8.48 -13.38
N ILE A 97 0.05 7.92 -12.24
CA ILE A 97 0.93 7.06 -11.44
C ILE A 97 1.14 5.69 -12.08
N GLN A 98 0.10 5.14 -12.73
CA GLN A 98 0.19 3.89 -13.48
C GLN A 98 1.08 3.99 -14.72
N GLU A 99 1.09 5.14 -15.41
CA GLU A 99 2.01 5.39 -16.52
C GLU A 99 3.46 5.44 -16.04
N LYS A 100 3.70 5.96 -14.83
CA LYS A 100 5.04 6.07 -14.24
C LYS A 100 5.57 4.75 -13.71
N LEU A 101 4.74 3.98 -12.99
CA LEU A 101 5.18 2.81 -12.21
C LEU A 101 4.77 1.47 -12.83
N GLY A 102 3.95 1.50 -13.88
CA GLY A 102 3.32 0.30 -14.44
C GLY A 102 1.96 0.01 -13.81
N LYS A 103 1.21 -0.86 -14.48
CA LYS A 103 -0.13 -1.29 -14.07
C LYS A 103 -0.04 -2.68 -13.44
N TYR A 104 -0.68 -2.83 -12.29
CA TYR A 104 -0.77 -4.09 -11.55
C TYR A 104 -2.26 -4.48 -11.39
N PRO A 105 -2.57 -5.74 -11.01
CA PRO A 105 -3.94 -6.16 -10.76
C PRO A 105 -4.46 -5.45 -9.52
N VAL A 106 -5.28 -4.42 -9.73
CA VAL A 106 -5.70 -3.50 -8.67
C VAL A 106 -7.21 -3.30 -8.74
N GLU A 107 -7.87 -3.37 -7.59
CA GLU A 107 -9.26 -2.94 -7.42
C GLU A 107 -9.34 -1.82 -6.39
N ILE A 108 -10.11 -0.78 -6.70
CA ILE A 108 -10.24 0.41 -5.88
C ILE A 108 -11.70 0.69 -5.61
N TYR A 109 -12.06 0.80 -4.34
CA TYR A 109 -13.44 1.05 -3.91
C TYR A 109 -13.52 2.41 -3.22
N PHE A 110 -14.28 3.33 -3.82
CA PHE A 110 -14.55 4.65 -3.27
C PHE A 110 -15.87 4.60 -2.51
N VAL A 111 -15.75 4.57 -1.18
CA VAL A 111 -16.87 4.61 -0.26
C VAL A 111 -17.34 6.05 -0.15
N GLY A 112 -18.64 6.27 -0.38
CA GLY A 112 -19.26 7.58 -0.21
C GLY A 112 -19.59 7.87 1.25
N THR A 113 -20.71 8.56 1.43
CA THR A 113 -21.28 8.99 2.71
C THR A 113 -22.69 8.43 2.95
N ASP A 114 -23.29 7.81 1.93
CA ASP A 114 -24.57 7.12 2.04
C ASP A 114 -24.38 5.64 2.44
N GLU A 115 -25.01 5.25 3.55
CA GLU A 115 -24.93 3.89 4.11
C GLU A 115 -25.52 2.83 3.16
N SER A 116 -26.61 3.16 2.45
CA SER A 116 -27.22 2.24 1.48
C SER A 116 -26.37 2.08 0.23
N GLU A 117 -25.69 3.13 -0.22
CA GLU A 117 -24.72 3.02 -1.33
C GLU A 117 -23.47 2.24 -0.91
N LYS A 118 -23.01 2.40 0.33
CA LYS A 118 -21.95 1.55 0.91
C LYS A 118 -22.37 0.07 0.94
N ASP A 119 -23.60 -0.25 1.34
CA ASP A 119 -24.11 -1.63 1.34
C ASP A 119 -24.12 -2.25 -0.06
N LYS A 120 -24.54 -1.48 -1.07
CA LYS A 120 -24.49 -1.92 -2.48
C LYS A 120 -23.06 -2.17 -2.94
N LEU A 121 -22.11 -1.32 -2.52
CA LEU A 121 -20.70 -1.48 -2.83
C LEU A 121 -20.11 -2.72 -2.15
N SER A 122 -20.47 -3.00 -0.89
CA SER A 122 -20.09 -4.23 -0.18
C SER A 122 -20.61 -5.48 -0.90
N ASN A 123 -21.88 -5.45 -1.33
CA ASN A 123 -22.47 -6.54 -2.10
C ASN A 123 -21.71 -6.77 -3.42
N LEU A 124 -21.42 -5.70 -4.15
CA LEU A 124 -20.65 -5.75 -5.40
C LEU A 124 -19.25 -6.34 -5.20
N PHE A 125 -18.54 -5.94 -4.13
CA PHE A 125 -17.25 -6.53 -3.78
C PHE A 125 -17.39 -8.06 -3.62
N CYS A 126 -18.36 -8.53 -2.84
CA CYS A 126 -18.53 -9.96 -2.61
C CYS A 126 -19.00 -10.74 -3.83
N THR A 127 -19.83 -10.15 -4.69
CA THR A 127 -20.15 -10.74 -6.00
C THR A 127 -18.90 -10.89 -6.87
N ASN A 128 -18.03 -9.86 -6.92
CA ASN A 128 -16.77 -9.96 -7.66
C ASN A 128 -15.85 -11.05 -7.10
N ARG A 129 -15.84 -11.26 -5.76
CA ARG A 129 -15.08 -12.33 -5.12
C ARG A 129 -15.65 -13.72 -5.44
N GLU A 130 -16.97 -13.87 -5.45
CA GLU A 130 -17.63 -15.13 -5.85
C GLU A 130 -17.34 -15.46 -7.32
N GLU A 131 -17.49 -14.49 -8.23
CA GLU A 131 -17.22 -14.67 -9.66
C GLU A 131 -15.74 -14.97 -9.95
N ALA A 132 -14.83 -14.42 -9.15
CA ALA A 132 -13.40 -14.72 -9.21
C ALA A 132 -13.02 -16.07 -8.56
N GLY A 133 -13.99 -16.82 -8.03
CA GLY A 133 -13.75 -18.11 -7.37
C GLY A 133 -13.00 -17.98 -6.04
N ASN A 134 -13.09 -16.83 -5.37
CA ASN A 134 -12.44 -16.60 -4.08
C ASN A 134 -13.22 -17.18 -2.89
N PHE A 135 -14.21 -18.05 -3.14
CA PHE A 135 -14.99 -18.71 -2.09
C PHE A 135 -14.62 -20.20 -2.05
N ASP A 136 -14.03 -20.65 -0.94
CA ASP A 136 -13.67 -22.05 -0.73
C ASP A 136 -13.62 -22.36 0.77
N SER A 137 -14.59 -23.15 1.23
CA SER A 137 -14.67 -23.60 2.62
C SER A 137 -13.48 -24.46 3.07
N ASN A 138 -12.70 -25.02 2.14
CA ASN A 138 -11.54 -25.86 2.44
C ASN A 138 -10.22 -25.08 2.45
N ASP A 139 -10.17 -23.88 1.85
CA ASP A 139 -8.98 -23.02 1.81
C ASP A 139 -9.26 -21.60 2.33
N LEU A 140 -9.74 -21.55 3.58
CA LEU A 140 -10.03 -20.32 4.33
C LEU A 140 -8.79 -19.44 4.61
N ARG A 141 -7.59 -19.86 4.17
CA ARG A 141 -6.38 -19.04 4.31
C ARG A 141 -6.36 -17.91 3.29
N PHE A 142 -6.90 -18.16 2.10
CA PHE A 142 -6.91 -17.24 0.96
C PHE A 142 -8.31 -16.86 0.50
N ASN A 143 -9.29 -17.70 0.79
CA ASN A 143 -10.65 -17.56 0.31
C ASN A 143 -11.61 -17.24 1.45
N PHE A 144 -12.75 -16.66 1.08
CA PHE A 144 -13.89 -16.53 1.98
C PHE A 144 -14.60 -17.87 2.13
N GLN A 145 -15.21 -18.11 3.28
CA GLN A 145 -16.01 -19.32 3.46
C GLN A 145 -17.24 -19.33 2.55
N ASP A 146 -17.93 -18.19 2.50
CA ASP A 146 -19.15 -17.97 1.76
C ASP A 146 -19.40 -16.45 1.60
N PHE A 147 -20.52 -16.09 0.99
CA PHE A 147 -20.90 -14.70 0.75
C PHE A 147 -21.08 -13.91 2.05
N ASP A 148 -21.62 -14.53 3.11
CA ASP A 148 -21.87 -13.86 4.39
C ASP A 148 -20.54 -13.57 5.11
N ASP A 149 -19.57 -14.50 5.07
CA ASP A 149 -18.21 -14.28 5.57
C ASP A 149 -17.52 -13.12 4.83
N CYS A 150 -17.65 -13.07 3.50
CA CYS A 150 -17.16 -11.95 2.71
C CYS A 150 -17.80 -10.61 3.12
N MET A 151 -19.12 -10.58 3.27
CA MET A 151 -19.85 -9.37 3.65
C MET A 151 -19.41 -8.85 5.02
N ASN A 152 -19.31 -9.76 6.01
CA ASN A 152 -18.82 -9.40 7.34
C ASN A 152 -17.37 -8.88 7.28
N PHE A 153 -16.52 -9.51 6.48
CA PHE A 153 -15.13 -9.08 6.30
C PHE A 153 -15.04 -7.67 5.71
N ILE A 154 -15.69 -7.41 4.57
CA ILE A 154 -15.53 -6.15 3.85
C ILE A 154 -16.21 -5.00 4.60
N ASP A 155 -17.36 -5.26 5.23
CA ASP A 155 -18.13 -4.22 5.89
C ASP A 155 -17.55 -3.83 7.24
N GLU A 156 -17.33 -4.81 8.14
CA GLU A 156 -16.85 -4.53 9.51
C GLU A 156 -15.41 -3.99 9.51
N ARG A 157 -14.56 -4.48 8.60
CA ARG A 157 -13.13 -4.13 8.62
C ARG A 157 -12.77 -2.92 7.79
N TYR A 158 -13.53 -2.65 6.73
CA TYR A 158 -13.17 -1.62 5.76
C TYR A 158 -14.33 -0.66 5.55
N PHE A 159 -15.36 -1.03 4.79
CA PHE A 159 -16.27 -0.03 4.21
C PHE A 159 -17.01 0.79 5.26
N SER A 160 -17.36 0.22 6.42
CA SER A 160 -17.94 1.00 7.53
C SER A 160 -16.96 2.03 8.13
N GLU A 161 -15.67 1.72 8.21
CA GLU A 161 -14.65 2.68 8.66
C GLU A 161 -14.46 3.81 7.64
N TYR A 162 -14.38 3.48 6.35
CA TYR A 162 -14.22 4.49 5.29
C TYR A 162 -15.48 5.35 5.13
N LEU A 163 -16.68 4.79 5.34
CA LEU A 163 -17.94 5.55 5.43
C LEU A 163 -17.89 6.56 6.58
N ARG A 164 -17.53 6.09 7.79
CA ARG A 164 -17.40 6.94 8.98
C ARG A 164 -16.42 8.09 8.75
N SER A 165 -15.27 7.80 8.16
CA SER A 165 -14.26 8.80 7.85
C SER A 165 -14.73 9.81 6.80
N GLY A 166 -15.48 9.37 5.77
CA GLY A 166 -16.13 10.27 4.82
C GLY A 166 -17.13 11.22 5.49
N LEU A 167 -18.01 10.69 6.34
CA LEU A 167 -18.99 11.47 7.10
C LEU A 167 -18.32 12.50 8.02
N GLU A 168 -17.25 12.11 8.73
CA GLU A 168 -16.49 13.01 9.58
C GLU A 168 -15.83 14.13 8.78
N THR A 169 -15.27 13.80 7.61
CA THR A 169 -14.62 14.76 6.71
C THR A 169 -15.61 15.83 6.24
N GLU A 170 -16.82 15.43 5.82
CA GLU A 170 -17.88 16.38 5.45
C GLU A 170 -18.34 17.22 6.64
N GLN A 171 -18.57 16.57 7.79
CA GLN A 171 -19.06 17.24 8.99
C GLN A 171 -18.10 18.33 9.47
N ARG A 172 -16.79 18.08 9.38
CA ARG A 172 -15.75 19.02 9.79
C ARG A 172 -15.42 20.05 8.71
N GLY A 173 -15.92 19.89 7.49
CA GLY A 173 -15.66 20.80 6.37
C GLY A 173 -14.21 20.73 5.86
N TYR A 174 -13.60 19.56 5.95
CA TYR A 174 -12.26 19.32 5.43
C TYR A 174 -12.24 19.37 3.90
N GLN A 175 -11.10 19.78 3.35
CA GLN A 175 -10.97 20.06 1.91
C GLN A 175 -10.58 18.83 1.08
N ALA A 176 -10.13 17.75 1.72
CA ALA A 176 -9.74 16.50 1.08
C ALA A 176 -10.26 15.32 1.90
N SER A 177 -10.34 14.14 1.28
CA SER A 177 -10.86 12.94 1.94
C SER A 177 -10.05 12.57 3.18
N GLY A 178 -10.73 11.91 4.13
CA GLY A 178 -10.10 11.28 5.28
C GLY A 178 -9.34 10.02 4.86
N ASN A 179 -9.88 8.85 5.22
CA ASN A 179 -9.16 7.58 5.11
C ASN A 179 -8.93 7.18 3.65
N LYS A 180 -7.73 6.71 3.39
CA LYS A 180 -7.24 6.13 2.14
C LYS A 180 -6.30 4.99 2.55
N GLY A 181 -6.28 3.90 1.81
CA GLY A 181 -5.37 2.82 2.20
C GLY A 181 -5.22 1.71 1.16
N HIS A 182 -4.00 1.18 1.08
CA HIS A 182 -3.71 -0.17 0.60
C HIS A 182 -4.12 -1.19 1.67
N ASN A 183 -5.13 -2.00 1.36
CA ASN A 183 -5.76 -2.95 2.29
C ASN A 183 -5.38 -4.42 1.98
N GLY A 184 -4.22 -4.64 1.35
CA GLY A 184 -3.69 -5.99 1.08
C GLY A 184 -4.40 -6.70 -0.06
N GLN A 185 -4.81 -7.95 0.19
CA GLN A 185 -5.42 -8.89 -0.77
C GLN A 185 -4.46 -9.48 -1.82
N PHE A 186 -3.15 -9.25 -1.68
CA PHE A 186 -2.14 -9.85 -2.54
C PHE A 186 -2.10 -11.38 -2.40
N GLU A 187 -2.58 -11.94 -1.29
CA GLU A 187 -2.77 -13.37 -1.10
C GLU A 187 -3.86 -13.94 -2.06
N GLN A 188 -4.81 -13.08 -2.45
CA GLN A 188 -5.80 -13.28 -3.49
C GLN A 188 -5.34 -12.77 -4.87
N ARG A 189 -4.06 -12.34 -4.98
CA ARG A 189 -3.35 -11.97 -6.22
C ARG A 189 -3.75 -10.66 -6.88
N TYR A 190 -4.32 -9.77 -6.10
CA TYR A 190 -4.56 -8.39 -6.51
C TYR A 190 -4.27 -7.44 -5.35
N HIS A 191 -4.24 -6.15 -5.62
CA HIS A 191 -4.15 -5.14 -4.58
C HIS A 191 -5.52 -4.52 -4.36
N LEU A 192 -6.00 -4.53 -3.13
CA LEU A 192 -7.21 -3.82 -2.73
C LEU A 192 -6.85 -2.43 -2.20
N LEU A 193 -7.42 -1.40 -2.82
CA LEU A 193 -7.39 -0.04 -2.32
C LEU A 193 -8.81 0.37 -1.92
N VAL A 194 -8.93 1.10 -0.80
CA VAL A 194 -10.22 1.64 -0.37
C VAL A 194 -10.03 3.12 -0.04
N TRP A 195 -11.00 3.92 -0.45
CA TRP A 195 -11.05 5.37 -0.24
C TRP A 195 -12.33 5.74 0.48
N SER A 196 -12.25 6.65 1.43
CA SER A 196 -13.40 7.44 1.86
C SER A 196 -13.81 8.39 0.75
N LYS A 197 -14.93 9.09 0.93
CA LYS A 197 -15.45 10.00 -0.10
C LYS A 197 -14.35 10.97 -0.56
N PRO A 198 -13.95 10.96 -1.86
CA PRO A 198 -12.84 11.74 -2.40
C PRO A 198 -13.19 13.24 -2.57
N ILE A 199 -13.46 13.92 -1.45
CA ILE A 199 -13.99 15.29 -1.40
C ILE A 199 -13.08 16.30 -2.11
N GLY A 200 -11.77 16.14 -2.05
CA GLY A 200 -10.85 17.08 -2.72
C GLY A 200 -10.95 17.03 -4.25
N PHE A 201 -11.53 15.97 -4.81
CA PHE A 201 -11.83 15.86 -6.22
C PHE A 201 -13.22 16.39 -6.59
N GLU A 202 -14.05 16.90 -5.67
CA GLU A 202 -15.33 17.53 -6.04
C GLU A 202 -15.13 18.93 -6.67
N VAL A 203 -14.06 19.62 -6.31
CA VAL A 203 -13.70 20.94 -6.86
C VAL A 203 -12.37 20.85 -7.60
N GLU A 204 -12.41 20.96 -8.93
CA GLU A 204 -11.20 20.97 -9.75
C GLU A 204 -10.28 22.13 -9.38
N ASN A 205 -9.02 21.84 -9.10
CA ASN A 205 -8.03 22.82 -8.63
C ASN A 205 -8.46 23.55 -7.34
N GLY A 206 -9.37 22.97 -6.55
CA GLY A 206 -9.66 23.43 -5.19
C GLY A 206 -8.50 23.16 -4.23
N GLU A 207 -8.65 23.59 -2.98
CA GLU A 207 -7.62 23.45 -1.94
C GLU A 207 -7.20 21.98 -1.70
N GLY A 208 -8.16 21.06 -1.69
CA GLY A 208 -7.87 19.63 -1.53
C GLY A 208 -7.49 18.88 -2.81
N TYR A 209 -7.53 19.52 -3.99
CA TYR A 209 -7.32 18.82 -5.25
C TYR A 209 -5.94 18.14 -5.32
N ASN A 210 -4.87 18.91 -5.04
CA ASN A 210 -3.51 18.35 -5.01
C ASN A 210 -3.29 17.39 -3.83
N ILE A 211 -4.09 17.48 -2.76
CA ILE A 211 -4.03 16.56 -1.62
C ILE A 211 -4.59 15.18 -2.01
N GLU A 212 -5.64 15.13 -2.83
CA GLU A 212 -6.14 13.86 -3.37
C GLU A 212 -5.14 13.21 -4.33
N PHE A 213 -4.47 14.00 -5.19
CA PHE A 213 -3.38 13.46 -6.02
C PHE A 213 -2.27 12.86 -5.19
N ARG A 214 -1.84 13.55 -4.12
CA ARG A 214 -0.83 13.02 -3.18
C ARG A 214 -1.28 11.68 -2.60
N GLY A 215 -2.51 11.60 -2.10
CA GLY A 215 -3.08 10.34 -1.63
C GLY A 215 -3.01 9.23 -2.68
N VAL A 216 -3.42 9.51 -3.93
CA VAL A 216 -3.34 8.53 -5.03
C VAL A 216 -1.90 8.07 -5.28
N PHE A 217 -0.95 8.99 -5.28
CA PHE A 217 0.47 8.67 -5.47
C PHE A 217 1.03 7.85 -4.31
N HIS A 218 0.67 8.19 -3.07
CA HIS A 218 1.08 7.48 -1.85
C HIS A 218 0.57 6.04 -1.86
N GLU A 219 -0.74 5.85 -2.03
CA GLU A 219 -1.33 4.51 -1.94
C GLU A 219 -0.96 3.61 -3.13
N TYR A 220 -0.83 4.17 -4.33
CA TYR A 220 -0.35 3.40 -5.47
C TYR A 220 1.16 3.13 -5.40
N TRP A 221 1.94 3.92 -4.66
CA TRP A 221 3.31 3.55 -4.34
C TRP A 221 3.36 2.26 -3.52
N HIS A 222 2.45 2.07 -2.55
CA HIS A 222 2.35 0.79 -1.83
C HIS A 222 2.02 -0.39 -2.76
N VAL A 223 1.17 -0.19 -3.77
CA VAL A 223 0.96 -1.21 -4.82
C VAL A 223 2.28 -1.57 -5.49
N PHE A 224 3.04 -0.57 -5.94
CA PHE A 224 4.34 -0.77 -6.56
C PHE A 224 5.33 -1.48 -5.63
N GLN A 225 5.43 -1.08 -4.36
CA GLN A 225 6.30 -1.73 -3.37
C GLN A 225 5.97 -3.22 -3.23
N MET A 226 4.68 -3.52 -2.99
CA MET A 226 4.23 -4.89 -2.72
C MET A 226 4.33 -5.76 -3.99
N ALA A 227 4.13 -5.21 -5.18
CA ALA A 227 4.31 -5.94 -6.45
C ALA A 227 5.78 -6.33 -6.76
N HIS A 228 6.72 -5.87 -5.94
CA HIS A 228 8.14 -6.22 -5.98
C HIS A 228 8.57 -7.15 -4.83
N MET A 229 7.62 -7.71 -4.09
CA MET A 229 7.90 -8.62 -2.98
C MET A 229 7.23 -9.98 -3.26
N ASP A 230 8.00 -11.06 -3.16
CA ASP A 230 7.50 -12.43 -3.32
C ASP A 230 7.17 -12.99 -1.93
N PHE A 231 5.89 -12.98 -1.57
CA PHE A 231 5.40 -13.50 -0.29
C PHE A 231 5.08 -15.00 -0.35
N TYR A 232 5.48 -15.71 -1.41
CA TYR A 232 5.17 -17.12 -1.59
C TYR A 232 6.43 -17.99 -1.52
N ASN A 233 6.34 -19.04 -0.70
CA ASN A 233 7.31 -20.13 -0.71
C ASN A 233 6.76 -21.30 -1.53
N CYS A 234 7.31 -21.50 -2.72
CA CYS A 234 6.90 -22.54 -3.65
C CYS A 234 7.97 -23.62 -3.78
N SER A 235 7.57 -24.89 -3.76
CA SER A 235 8.49 -25.97 -4.17
C SER A 235 8.70 -26.01 -5.69
N ASP A 236 7.71 -25.53 -6.46
CA ASP A 236 7.85 -25.18 -7.88
C ASP A 236 7.20 -23.81 -8.14
N LYS A 237 8.00 -22.79 -8.48
CA LYS A 237 7.53 -21.42 -8.72
C LYS A 237 6.54 -21.30 -9.89
N ASN A 238 6.44 -22.31 -10.76
CA ASN A 238 5.50 -22.30 -11.87
C ASN A 238 4.15 -22.96 -11.53
N VAL A 239 4.00 -23.56 -10.34
CA VAL A 239 2.82 -24.34 -9.97
C VAL A 239 2.20 -23.81 -8.67
N ARG A 240 1.06 -23.10 -8.78
CA ARG A 240 0.36 -22.46 -7.64
C ARG A 240 0.12 -23.40 -6.47
N SER A 241 -0.35 -24.61 -6.73
CA SER A 241 -0.70 -25.58 -5.68
C SER A 241 0.49 -25.99 -4.81
N THR A 242 1.71 -25.65 -5.23
CA THR A 242 2.95 -25.88 -4.47
C THR A 242 3.42 -24.69 -3.65
N CYS A 243 2.75 -23.53 -3.80
CA CYS A 243 3.07 -22.29 -3.11
C CYS A 243 2.30 -22.16 -1.80
N ASN A 244 3.00 -21.78 -0.73
CA ASN A 244 2.39 -21.36 0.53
C ASN A 244 2.75 -19.90 0.78
N PHE A 245 1.77 -19.13 1.24
CA PHE A 245 1.97 -17.74 1.61
C PHE A 245 2.75 -17.64 2.93
N ASP A 246 3.81 -16.85 2.92
CA ASP A 246 4.72 -16.64 4.04
C ASP A 246 4.42 -15.30 4.73
N PHE A 247 3.52 -15.36 5.71
CA PHE A 247 3.16 -14.19 6.51
C PHE A 247 4.33 -13.65 7.34
N ASP A 248 5.28 -14.51 7.72
CA ASP A 248 6.41 -14.11 8.57
C ASP A 248 7.44 -13.28 7.77
N SER A 249 7.45 -13.43 6.44
CA SER A 249 8.33 -12.68 5.54
C SER A 249 7.92 -11.22 5.30
N ILE A 250 6.66 -10.83 5.55
CA ILE A 250 6.14 -9.51 5.17
C ILE A 250 6.95 -8.39 5.84
N ASP A 251 7.02 -8.40 7.17
CA ASP A 251 7.70 -7.35 7.94
C ASP A 251 9.19 -7.24 7.55
N TYR A 252 9.81 -8.37 7.23
CA TYR A 252 11.19 -8.43 6.76
C TYR A 252 11.36 -7.79 5.39
N LEU A 253 10.59 -8.25 4.38
CA LEU A 253 10.67 -7.77 2.99
C LEU A 253 10.33 -6.28 2.85
N VAL A 254 9.36 -5.80 3.63
CA VAL A 254 8.97 -4.39 3.67
C VAL A 254 10.11 -3.50 4.18
N GLY A 255 11.00 -4.04 5.01
CA GLY A 255 12.16 -3.30 5.51
C GLY A 255 11.82 -2.25 6.56
N GLY A 256 10.67 -2.39 7.22
CA GLY A 256 10.19 -1.54 8.32
C GLY A 256 9.31 -0.36 7.90
N THR A 257 8.50 0.11 8.84
CA THR A 257 7.48 1.16 8.65
C THR A 257 8.07 2.45 8.06
N TRP A 258 9.27 2.86 8.50
CA TRP A 258 9.94 4.06 8.02
C TRP A 258 10.28 4.00 6.53
N LEU A 259 10.60 2.82 6.01
CA LEU A 259 10.95 2.66 4.60
C LEU A 259 9.67 2.57 3.77
N GLN A 260 8.68 1.81 4.25
CA GLN A 260 7.38 1.66 3.60
C GLN A 260 6.68 3.01 3.43
N GLU A 261 6.35 3.66 4.55
CA GLU A 261 5.59 4.91 4.56
C GLU A 261 6.46 6.10 4.14
N GLY A 262 7.72 6.12 4.56
CA GLY A 262 8.64 7.21 4.22
C GLY A 262 8.89 7.33 2.71
N THR A 263 9.09 6.20 2.01
CA THR A 263 9.25 6.26 0.55
C THR A 263 7.93 6.59 -0.16
N ALA A 264 6.78 6.21 0.39
CA ALA A 264 5.48 6.62 -0.13
C ALA A 264 5.30 8.14 -0.03
N VAL A 265 5.58 8.74 1.14
CA VAL A 265 5.56 10.20 1.35
C VAL A 265 6.59 10.93 0.49
N PHE A 266 7.80 10.39 0.35
CA PHE A 266 8.79 10.95 -0.57
C PHE A 266 8.28 10.98 -2.02
N LYS A 267 7.58 9.92 -2.45
CA LYS A 267 7.08 9.80 -3.82
C LYS A 267 5.82 10.60 -4.09
N GLU A 268 4.87 10.68 -3.17
CA GLU A 268 3.73 11.57 -3.36
C GLU A 268 4.14 13.04 -3.48
N ILE A 269 5.11 13.50 -2.70
CA ILE A 269 5.65 14.86 -2.80
C ILE A 269 6.38 15.04 -4.13
N THR A 270 7.36 14.18 -4.43
CA THR A 270 8.19 14.38 -5.62
C THR A 270 7.37 14.30 -6.91
N ILE A 271 6.50 13.29 -7.06
CA ILE A 271 5.66 13.12 -8.25
C ILE A 271 4.68 14.29 -8.41
N LEU A 272 4.08 14.80 -7.32
CA LEU A 272 3.23 15.99 -7.40
C LEU A 272 3.99 17.17 -8.03
N HIS A 273 5.21 17.45 -7.56
CA HIS A 273 6.02 18.54 -8.08
C HIS A 273 6.47 18.30 -9.52
N GLU A 274 6.77 17.06 -9.93
CA GLU A 274 7.00 16.73 -11.35
C GLU A 274 5.80 17.12 -12.21
N GLN A 275 4.58 16.73 -11.81
CA GLN A 275 3.35 17.02 -12.55
C GLN A 275 3.02 18.51 -12.60
N ILE A 276 3.35 19.26 -11.55
CA ILE A 276 3.24 20.72 -11.53
C ILE A 276 4.19 21.34 -12.57
N LYS A 277 5.45 20.89 -12.63
CA LYS A 277 6.45 21.42 -13.58
C LYS A 277 6.22 21.00 -15.03
N LEU A 278 5.54 19.87 -15.25
CA LEU A 278 5.02 19.47 -16.55
C LEU A 278 3.81 20.31 -17.01
N GLY A 279 3.16 21.03 -16.07
CA GLY A 279 1.94 21.79 -16.34
C GLY A 279 0.66 20.93 -16.35
N ASN A 280 0.75 19.67 -15.93
CA ASN A 280 -0.40 18.77 -15.80
C ASN A 280 -1.27 19.15 -14.60
N LEU A 281 -0.65 19.61 -13.51
CA LEU A 281 -1.33 20.06 -12.31
C LEU A 281 -1.03 21.54 -12.03
N LYS A 282 -2.02 22.27 -11.52
CA LYS A 282 -1.77 23.61 -11.00
C LYS A 282 -1.12 23.52 -9.64
N ASN A 283 -0.13 24.36 -9.38
CA ASN A 283 0.38 24.48 -8.02
C ASN A 283 -0.64 25.20 -7.14
N THR A 284 -1.38 24.44 -6.34
CA THR A 284 -2.21 24.96 -5.25
C THR A 284 -1.51 24.81 -3.89
N GLN A 285 -0.28 24.28 -3.87
CA GLN A 285 0.53 24.05 -2.69
C GLN A 285 1.80 24.94 -2.69
N GLY A 286 2.71 24.68 -1.75
CA GLY A 286 4.00 25.34 -1.65
C GLY A 286 4.99 24.88 -2.73
N ASP A 287 6.27 25.14 -2.52
CA ASP A 287 7.33 24.47 -3.27
C ASP A 287 7.71 23.13 -2.60
N ILE A 288 8.53 22.34 -3.30
CA ILE A 288 8.95 21.01 -2.82
C ILE A 288 9.66 21.09 -1.47
N PHE A 289 10.44 22.15 -1.23
CA PHE A 289 11.14 22.35 0.01
C PHE A 289 10.17 22.57 1.17
N GLN A 290 9.14 23.40 0.98
CA GLN A 290 8.12 23.65 1.98
C GLN A 290 7.37 22.37 2.37
N ASP A 291 7.08 21.49 1.41
CA ASP A 291 6.42 20.21 1.69
C ASP A 291 7.31 19.29 2.55
N PHE A 292 8.58 19.14 2.21
CA PHE A 292 9.54 18.41 3.05
C PHE A 292 9.72 19.06 4.43
N ASN A 293 9.77 20.39 4.51
CA ASN A 293 9.92 21.09 5.78
C ASN A 293 8.69 20.87 6.70
N ASN A 294 7.49 20.83 6.13
CA ASN A 294 6.29 20.43 6.88
C ASN A 294 6.43 19.01 7.42
N GLN A 295 6.86 18.05 6.58
CA GLN A 295 7.12 16.67 7.01
C GLN A 295 8.18 16.56 8.10
N TYR A 296 9.21 17.42 8.08
CA TYR A 296 10.21 17.47 9.15
C TYR A 296 9.57 17.81 10.49
N PHE A 297 8.79 18.87 10.53
CA PHE A 297 8.15 19.33 11.76
C PHE A 297 7.05 18.37 12.22
N ASP A 298 6.32 17.74 11.31
CA ASP A 298 5.31 16.73 11.65
C ASP A 298 5.98 15.52 12.31
N GLY A 299 7.07 15.03 11.72
CA GLY A 299 7.87 13.97 12.33
C GLY A 299 8.47 14.37 13.67
N GLN A 300 8.97 15.61 13.80
CA GLN A 300 9.52 16.10 15.06
C GLN A 300 8.47 16.15 16.18
N ARG A 301 7.25 16.62 15.88
CA ARG A 301 6.14 16.66 16.86
C ARG A 301 5.71 15.26 17.26
N ALA A 302 5.62 14.32 16.31
CA ALA A 302 5.32 12.92 16.63
C ALA A 302 6.38 12.28 17.54
N MET A 303 7.66 12.60 17.31
CA MET A 303 8.78 12.09 18.10
C MET A 303 8.82 12.61 19.54
N GLU A 304 8.09 13.68 19.88
CA GLU A 304 7.93 14.13 21.28
C GLU A 304 7.29 13.05 22.16
N GLN A 305 6.51 12.13 21.56
CA GLN A 305 5.88 11.00 22.26
C GLN A 305 6.84 9.82 22.49
N CYS A 306 7.97 9.77 21.78
CA CYS A 306 8.98 8.71 21.86
C CYS A 306 10.42 9.29 21.89
N PRO A 307 10.78 10.05 22.94
CA PRO A 307 12.06 10.75 22.98
C PRO A 307 13.24 9.76 22.94
N GLY A 308 14.17 10.00 22.00
CA GLY A 308 15.40 9.22 21.85
C GLY A 308 15.23 7.88 21.13
N MET A 309 14.03 7.55 20.65
CA MET A 309 13.80 6.40 19.78
C MET A 309 14.29 6.72 18.36
N SER A 310 14.83 5.72 17.65
CA SER A 310 15.12 5.83 16.22
C SER A 310 13.89 5.47 15.41
N ILE A 311 13.67 6.11 14.26
CA ILE A 311 12.56 5.75 13.35
C ILE A 311 12.70 4.31 12.80
N ARG A 312 13.90 3.72 12.89
CA ARG A 312 14.13 2.30 12.59
C ARG A 312 13.22 1.38 13.38
N ASP A 313 12.98 1.73 14.65
CA ASP A 313 12.39 0.84 15.64
C ASP A 313 10.88 1.11 15.83
N ILE A 314 10.31 2.10 15.13
CA ILE A 314 8.91 2.51 15.25
C ILE A 314 7.99 1.60 14.42
N LYS A 315 6.93 1.13 15.05
CA LYS A 315 5.84 0.34 14.48
C LYS A 315 4.54 1.14 14.46
N TYR A 316 3.56 0.69 13.67
CA TYR A 316 2.23 1.31 13.65
C TYR A 316 1.52 1.37 15.01
N SER A 317 1.85 0.45 15.91
CA SER A 317 1.29 0.39 17.26
C SER A 317 1.86 1.43 18.22
N ASP A 318 2.98 2.04 17.87
CA ASP A 318 3.66 2.99 18.75
C ASP A 318 2.98 4.37 18.69
N PRO A 319 2.97 5.13 19.80
CA PRO A 319 2.32 6.44 19.87
C PRO A 319 2.96 7.47 18.94
N CYS A 320 4.24 7.29 18.60
CA CYS A 320 4.97 8.11 17.63
C CYS A 320 4.97 7.54 16.21
N SER A 321 4.10 6.59 15.88
CA SER A 321 4.02 5.99 14.54
C SER A 321 3.97 7.04 13.42
N GLN A 322 3.33 8.18 13.63
CA GLN A 322 3.29 9.30 12.69
C GLN A 322 4.69 9.85 12.29
N ALA A 323 5.71 9.65 13.12
CA ALA A 323 7.07 10.09 12.79
C ALA A 323 7.66 9.39 11.56
N VAL A 324 7.23 8.15 11.29
CA VAL A 324 7.78 7.34 10.18
C VAL A 324 7.38 7.88 8.82
N TYR A 325 6.29 8.64 8.72
CA TYR A 325 5.87 9.31 7.50
C TYR A 325 6.81 10.48 7.21
N GLY A 326 6.85 11.44 8.14
CA GLY A 326 7.61 12.66 7.96
C GLY A 326 9.12 12.43 7.91
N TRP A 327 9.69 11.84 8.97
CA TRP A 327 11.13 11.57 9.01
C TRP A 327 11.54 10.41 8.09
N GLY A 328 10.65 9.47 7.78
CA GLY A 328 10.92 8.48 6.73
C GLY A 328 11.02 9.10 5.34
N ALA A 329 10.25 10.13 5.02
CA ALA A 329 10.41 10.87 3.76
C ALA A 329 11.79 11.55 3.66
N TRP A 330 12.27 12.10 4.77
CA TRP A 330 13.63 12.64 4.87
C TRP A 330 14.71 11.55 4.78
N ALA A 331 14.46 10.36 5.32
CA ALA A 331 15.34 9.20 5.13
C ALA A 331 15.44 8.79 3.66
N ALA A 332 14.31 8.72 2.94
CA ALA A 332 14.29 8.45 1.51
C ALA A 332 15.01 9.53 0.68
N ALA A 333 14.83 10.81 1.04
CA ALA A 333 15.56 11.92 0.41
C ALA A 333 17.08 11.81 0.66
N TYR A 334 17.50 11.52 1.90
CA TYR A 334 18.90 11.30 2.24
C TYR A 334 19.53 10.17 1.42
N LEU A 335 18.85 9.03 1.32
CA LEU A 335 19.32 7.85 0.59
C LEU A 335 19.45 8.11 -0.91
N THR A 336 18.43 8.73 -1.53
CA THR A 336 18.46 9.06 -2.96
C THR A 336 19.54 10.11 -3.29
N HIS A 337 19.75 11.10 -2.40
CA HIS A 337 20.85 12.06 -2.53
C HIS A 337 22.22 11.37 -2.41
N LYS A 338 22.38 10.42 -1.47
CA LYS A 338 23.65 9.71 -1.26
C LYS A 338 24.17 9.00 -2.52
N VAL A 339 23.26 8.45 -3.32
CA VAL A 339 23.57 7.77 -4.59
C VAL A 339 23.41 8.68 -5.81
N ASN A 340 23.06 9.95 -5.60
CA ASN A 340 22.82 10.94 -6.64
C ASN A 340 21.76 10.49 -7.68
N ASP A 341 20.69 9.83 -7.21
CA ASP A 341 19.61 9.33 -8.06
C ASP A 341 18.24 9.44 -7.34
N PRO A 342 17.40 10.43 -7.69
CA PRO A 342 16.05 10.58 -7.11
C PRO A 342 15.06 9.47 -7.52
N TYR A 343 15.43 8.65 -8.51
CA TYR A 343 14.62 7.55 -9.04
C TYR A 343 15.13 6.16 -8.63
N VAL A 344 16.09 6.09 -7.69
CA VAL A 344 16.75 4.83 -7.34
C VAL A 344 15.78 3.79 -6.77
N PHE A 345 14.72 4.22 -6.07
CA PHE A 345 13.77 3.27 -5.48
C PHE A 345 13.02 2.48 -6.56
N GLU A 346 12.45 3.17 -7.54
CA GLU A 346 11.66 2.57 -8.61
C GLU A 346 12.52 1.92 -9.70
N ASN A 347 13.74 2.41 -9.94
CA ASN A 347 14.59 1.91 -11.03
C ASN A 347 15.59 0.84 -10.57
N VAL A 348 15.92 0.78 -9.28
CA VAL A 348 16.97 -0.10 -8.75
C VAL A 348 16.47 -0.88 -7.53
N TYR A 349 16.14 -0.22 -6.42
CA TYR A 349 15.91 -0.90 -5.15
C TYR A 349 14.79 -1.95 -5.22
N TYR A 350 13.57 -1.56 -5.59
CA TYR A 350 12.43 -2.49 -5.65
C TYR A 350 12.58 -3.53 -6.79
N PRO A 351 13.02 -3.17 -8.01
CA PRO A 351 13.34 -4.17 -9.03
C PRO A 351 14.39 -5.21 -8.60
N GLU A 352 15.43 -4.82 -7.86
CA GLU A 352 16.43 -5.76 -7.34
C GLU A 352 15.90 -6.55 -6.14
N LEU A 353 15.06 -5.96 -5.28
CA LEU A 353 14.38 -6.68 -4.20
C LEU A 353 13.53 -7.83 -4.75
N LYS A 354 12.79 -7.59 -5.84
CA LYS A 354 12.02 -8.62 -6.53
C LYS A 354 12.88 -9.78 -7.03
N LYS A 355 14.12 -9.51 -7.44
CA LYS A 355 15.05 -10.52 -7.98
C LYS A 355 15.77 -11.31 -6.88
N LEU A 356 16.21 -10.60 -5.84
CA LEU A 356 17.11 -11.15 -4.82
C LEU A 356 16.37 -11.65 -3.58
N GLY A 357 15.21 -11.06 -3.23
CA GLY A 357 14.41 -11.43 -2.07
C GLY A 357 15.06 -11.15 -0.71
N ASP A 358 16.17 -10.40 -0.68
CA ASP A 358 16.91 -10.05 0.54
C ASP A 358 17.03 -8.52 0.65
N PRO A 359 16.21 -7.87 1.50
CA PRO A 359 16.21 -6.43 1.66
C PRO A 359 17.51 -5.89 2.27
N GLU A 360 18.23 -6.64 3.11
CA GLU A 360 19.49 -6.17 3.68
C GLU A 360 20.60 -6.13 2.61
N LEU A 361 20.69 -7.20 1.81
CA LEU A 361 21.62 -7.27 0.70
C LEU A 361 21.31 -6.23 -0.38
N VAL A 362 20.04 -6.08 -0.74
CA VAL A 362 19.59 -5.12 -1.77
C VAL A 362 19.84 -3.70 -1.30
N PHE A 363 19.56 -3.38 -0.03
CA PHE A 363 19.85 -2.07 0.55
C PHE A 363 21.35 -1.75 0.48
N ALA A 364 22.20 -2.69 0.92
CA ALA A 364 23.65 -2.52 0.87
C ALA A 364 24.18 -2.34 -0.56
N ASN A 365 23.68 -3.11 -1.51
CA ASN A 365 24.07 -3.00 -2.92
C ASN A 365 23.60 -1.69 -3.56
N THR A 366 22.41 -1.22 -3.20
CA THR A 366 21.81 -0.01 -3.78
C THR A 366 22.47 1.26 -3.24
N PHE A 367 22.63 1.34 -1.91
CA PHE A 367 23.06 2.57 -1.23
C PHE A 367 24.54 2.59 -0.83
N GLY A 368 25.25 1.47 -1.03
CA GLY A 368 26.67 1.34 -0.70
C GLY A 368 26.95 1.38 0.81
N MET A 369 25.92 1.12 1.64
CA MET A 369 25.99 1.07 3.10
C MET A 369 24.92 0.12 3.64
N THR A 370 25.20 -0.50 4.77
CA THR A 370 24.21 -1.28 5.52
C THR A 370 23.16 -0.38 6.16
N ARG A 371 22.01 -0.94 6.56
CA ARG A 371 20.98 -0.18 7.29
C ARG A 371 21.49 0.33 8.64
N ASP A 372 22.35 -0.42 9.34
CA ASP A 372 22.95 0.01 10.60
C ASP A 372 23.89 1.21 10.41
N GLU A 373 24.70 1.22 9.35
CA GLU A 373 25.53 2.37 8.99
C GLU A 373 24.67 3.59 8.61
N PHE A 374 23.58 3.36 7.86
CA PHE A 374 22.63 4.42 7.53
C PHE A 374 22.06 5.06 8.80
N PHE A 375 21.54 4.27 9.74
CA PHE A 375 20.94 4.82 10.97
C PHE A 375 21.96 5.45 11.91
N ALA A 376 23.20 4.95 11.94
CA ALA A 376 24.27 5.59 12.70
C ALA A 376 24.53 7.04 12.24
N ASP A 377 24.41 7.30 10.93
CA ASP A 377 24.53 8.65 10.35
C ASP A 377 23.22 9.45 10.46
N PHE A 378 22.10 8.86 10.04
CA PHE A 378 20.81 9.53 9.88
C PHE A 378 20.24 10.05 11.21
N ASP A 379 20.34 9.25 12.27
CA ASP A 379 19.78 9.62 13.58
C ASP A 379 20.44 10.87 14.17
N SER A 380 21.67 11.18 13.76
CA SER A 380 22.33 12.45 14.10
C SER A 380 22.06 13.55 13.07
N TRP A 381 22.08 13.19 11.78
CA TRP A 381 21.91 14.11 10.67
C TRP A 381 20.54 14.82 10.67
N ILE A 382 19.46 14.12 11.00
CA ILE A 382 18.10 14.67 10.96
C ILE A 382 17.93 15.90 11.88
N TYR A 383 18.76 16.04 12.92
CA TYR A 383 18.75 17.17 13.84
C TYR A 383 19.65 18.35 13.46
N LEU A 384 20.33 18.31 12.31
CA LEU A 384 21.17 19.41 11.85
C LEU A 384 20.35 20.68 11.53
N SER A 385 21.01 21.74 11.06
CA SER A 385 20.28 22.94 10.64
C SER A 385 19.44 22.69 9.38
N GLU A 386 18.43 23.53 9.14
CA GLU A 386 17.65 23.49 7.90
C GLU A 386 18.54 23.60 6.64
N ASP A 387 19.59 24.42 6.70
CA ASP A 387 20.55 24.60 5.61
C ASP A 387 21.32 23.31 5.28
N GLU A 388 21.62 22.49 6.29
CA GLU A 388 22.27 21.19 6.10
C GLU A 388 21.28 20.14 5.58
N ARG A 389 20.05 20.15 6.10
CA ARG A 389 19.01 19.20 5.68
C ARG A 389 18.59 19.41 4.23
N LYS A 390 18.35 20.65 3.81
CA LYS A 390 17.75 20.94 2.49
C LYS A 390 18.58 20.46 1.29
N ILE A 391 19.86 20.17 1.49
CA ILE A 391 20.77 19.69 0.44
C ILE A 391 20.29 18.36 -0.15
N VAL A 392 19.61 17.51 0.64
CA VAL A 392 19.15 16.20 0.17
C VAL A 392 17.82 16.24 -0.58
N ILE A 393 17.21 17.41 -0.73
CA ILE A 393 15.93 17.54 -1.43
C ILE A 393 16.20 17.71 -2.93
N PRO A 394 15.63 16.86 -3.80
CA PRO A 394 15.84 16.99 -5.23
C PRO A 394 15.17 18.25 -5.77
N THR A 395 15.74 18.80 -6.83
CA THR A 395 15.13 19.88 -7.62
C THR A 395 14.33 19.28 -8.77
N VAL A 396 13.24 19.94 -9.15
CA VAL A 396 12.44 19.57 -10.33
C VAL A 396 12.72 20.53 -11.47
N GLU A 397 13.18 19.99 -12.61
CA GLU A 397 13.47 20.76 -13.81
C GLU A 397 12.18 21.31 -14.45
N GLU A 398 12.19 22.61 -14.76
CA GLU A 398 11.07 23.31 -15.40
C GLU A 398 10.74 22.71 -16.78
N ASN A 399 9.46 22.56 -17.09
CA ASN A 399 8.91 22.02 -18.34
C ASN A 399 9.17 20.54 -18.62
N THR A 400 10.12 19.89 -17.95
CA THR A 400 10.37 18.44 -18.10
C THR A 400 9.86 17.64 -16.91
N GLY A 401 9.68 18.27 -15.75
CA GLY A 401 9.31 17.58 -14.51
C GLY A 401 10.40 16.64 -14.01
N ARG A 402 11.62 16.68 -14.56
CA ARG A 402 12.69 15.76 -14.18
C ARG A 402 13.31 16.13 -12.84
N LEU A 403 13.41 15.17 -11.93
CA LEU A 403 14.13 15.31 -10.67
C LEU A 403 15.65 15.21 -10.89
N TYR A 404 16.41 16.05 -10.20
CA TYR A 404 17.87 16.00 -10.17
C TYR A 404 18.44 16.62 -8.88
N TYR A 405 19.67 16.26 -8.54
CA TYR A 405 20.46 16.94 -7.51
C TYR A 405 21.45 17.91 -8.18
N PRO A 406 21.48 19.19 -7.76
CA PRO A 406 22.28 20.23 -8.42
C PRO A 406 23.79 20.17 -8.13
#